data_AF-A0A519Y143-F1
#
_entry.id   AF-A0A519Y143-F1
#
_cell.length_a   1.000
_cell.length_b   1.000
_cell.length_c   1.000
_cell.angle_alpha   90.00
_cell.angle_beta   90.00
_cell.angle_gamma   90.00
#
_symmetry.space_group_name_H-M   'P 1'
#
loop_
_entity.id
_entity.type
_entity.pdbx_description
1 polymer ?
#
loop_
_entity_poly.entity_id
_entity_poly.type
_entity_poly.pdbx_seq_one_letter_code
_entity_poly.pdbx_strand_id
1 'polypeptide(L)' 'MKMNFSNPIAPNNALALAARRREVENALLTQALCGRQPSATVLAQLRRYEAGELSREEAFAGLYQGHDTSE' A
#
# COMPACT_ATOMS: atom_id res chain seq x y z
N MET A 1 21.74 25.67 22.75
CA MET A 1 20.81 25.26 21.66
C MET A 1 21.40 24.01 21.00
N LYS A 2 20.74 22.85 21.13
CA LYS A 2 21.12 21.63 20.40
C LYS A 2 20.32 21.60 19.10
N MET A 3 21.02 21.58 17.96
CA MET A 3 20.44 21.56 16.62
C MET A 3 19.79 20.19 16.35
N ASN A 4 18.59 20.23 15.79
CA ASN A 4 17.79 19.05 15.44
C ASN A 4 18.48 18.24 14.34
N PHE A 5 18.68 16.94 14.57
CA PHE A 5 19.07 16.01 13.52
C PHE A 5 17.84 15.70 12.66
N SER A 6 17.69 16.42 11.55
CA SER A 6 16.85 15.97 10.44
C SER A 6 17.46 14.67 9.91
N ASN A 7 16.85 13.54 10.23
CA ASN A 7 17.29 12.24 9.74
C ASN A 7 17.12 12.23 8.21
N PRO A 8 18.22 12.20 7.42
CA PRO A 8 18.09 12.12 5.98
C PRO A 8 17.59 10.71 5.68
N ILE A 9 16.41 10.61 5.04
CA ILE A 9 15.87 9.35 4.54
C ILE A 9 16.98 8.70 3.71
N ALA A 10 17.56 7.60 4.23
CA ALA A 10 18.61 6.87 3.53
C ALA A 10 18.10 6.51 2.13
N PRO A 11 18.92 6.58 1.07
CA PRO A 11 18.49 6.36 -0.31
C PRO A 11 17.77 5.02 -0.50
N ASN A 12 18.12 4.00 0.30
CA ASN A 12 17.46 2.70 0.33
C ASN A 12 15.97 2.78 0.74
N ASN A 13 15.63 3.68 1.67
CA ASN A 13 14.26 3.86 2.13
C ASN A 13 13.40 4.60 1.09
N ALA A 14 13.99 5.53 0.35
CA ALA A 14 13.31 6.25 -0.74
C ALA A 14 13.00 5.30 -1.91
N LEU A 15 13.96 4.45 -2.29
CA LEU A 15 13.75 3.42 -3.32
C LEU A 15 12.70 2.39 -2.89
N ALA A 16 12.75 1.92 -1.64
CA ALA A 16 11.76 1.00 -1.11
C ALA A 16 10.35 1.63 -1.08
N LEU A 17 10.22 2.89 -0.66
CA LEU A 17 8.95 3.61 -0.69
C LEU A 17 8.40 3.76 -2.13
N ALA A 18 9.26 4.12 -3.08
CA ALA A 18 8.86 4.24 -4.48
C ALA A 18 8.39 2.89 -5.07
N ALA A 19 9.08 1.80 -4.74
CA ALA A 19 8.66 0.45 -5.14
C ALA A 19 7.28 0.10 -4.56
N ARG A 20 7.07 0.31 -3.26
CA ARG A 20 5.79 0.03 -2.59
C ARG A 20 4.64 0.85 -3.17
N ARG A 21 4.84 2.15 -3.42
CA ARG A 21 3.83 3.01 -4.06
C ARG A 21 3.45 2.50 -5.44
N ARG A 22 4.45 2.13 -6.25
CA ARG A 22 4.21 1.56 -7.59
C ARG A 22 3.42 0.24 -7.51
N GLU A 23 3.70 -0.61 -6.53
CA GLU A 23 2.93 -1.84 -6.32
C GLU A 23 1.47 -1.55 -5.94
N VAL A 24 1.22 -0.58 -5.07
CA VAL A 24 -0.13 -0.13 -4.69
C VAL A 24 -0.88 0.46 -5.88
N GLU A 25 -0.26 1.36 -6.64
CA GLU A 25 -0.85 1.96 -7.84
C GLU A 25 -1.25 0.90 -8.86
N ASN A 26 -0.35 -0.05 -9.16
CA ASN A 26 -0.64 -1.15 -10.08
C ASN A 26 -1.81 -2.02 -9.60
N ALA A 27 -1.89 -2.29 -8.30
CA ALA A 27 -2.98 -3.06 -7.73
C ALA A 27 -4.33 -2.33 -7.85
N LEU A 28 -4.35 -1.03 -7.54
CA LEU A 28 -5.56 -0.21 -7.68
C LEU A 28 -6.00 -0.07 -9.14
N LEU A 29 -5.06 0.11 -10.07
CA LEU A 29 -5.33 0.09 -11.52
C LEU A 29 -5.93 -1.25 -11.95
N THR A 30 -5.39 -2.36 -11.47
CA THR A 30 -5.92 -3.70 -11.77
C THR A 30 -7.36 -3.85 -11.27
N GLN A 31 -7.67 -3.37 -10.07
CA GLN A 31 -9.04 -3.41 -9.54
C GLN A 31 -9.99 -2.57 -10.41
N ALA A 32 -9.58 -1.34 -10.76
CA ALA A 32 -10.37 -0.46 -11.62
C ALA A 32 -10.62 -1.07 -13.00
N LEU A 33 -9.61 -1.70 -13.61
CA LEU A 33 -9.75 -2.41 -14.89
C LEU A 33 -10.70 -3.61 -14.81
N CYS A 34 -10.81 -4.23 -13.63
CA CYS A 34 -11.80 -5.27 -13.35
C CYS A 34 -13.17 -4.73 -12.92
N GLY A 35 -13.40 -3.42 -12.93
CA GLY A 35 -14.65 -2.81 -12.45
C GLY A 35 -14.87 -2.97 -10.93
N ARG A 36 -13.80 -3.25 -10.17
CA ARG A 36 -13.84 -3.46 -8.72
C ARG A 36 -13.36 -2.21 -7.99
N GLN A 37 -14.05 -1.88 -6.90
CA GLN A 37 -13.63 -0.83 -5.99
C GLN A 37 -13.18 -1.46 -4.66
N PRO A 38 -11.91 -1.30 -4.27
CA PRO A 38 -11.45 -1.78 -2.97
C PRO A 38 -12.20 -1.11 -1.82
N SER A 39 -12.49 -1.88 -0.78
CA SER A 39 -13.13 -1.36 0.44
C SER A 39 -12.22 -0.37 1.17
N ALA A 40 -12.80 0.48 2.02
CA ALA A 40 -12.04 1.44 2.84
C ALA A 40 -10.98 0.75 3.72
N THR A 41 -11.28 -0.46 4.23
CA THR A 41 -10.35 -1.27 5.01
C THR A 41 -9.13 -1.67 4.18
N VAL A 42 -9.33 -2.13 2.95
CA VAL A 42 -8.23 -2.49 2.04
C VAL A 42 -7.40 -1.26 1.70
N LEU A 43 -8.02 -0.12 1.40
CA LEU A 43 -7.31 1.13 1.14
C LEU A 43 -6.45 1.57 2.34
N ALA A 44 -6.94 1.39 3.57
CA ALA A 44 -6.17 1.68 4.78
C ALA A 44 -4.96 0.74 4.93
N GLN A 45 -5.13 -0.56 4.65
CA GLN A 45 -4.04 -1.54 4.68
C GLN A 45 -2.95 -1.23 3.64
N LEU A 46 -3.33 -0.84 2.41
CA LEU A 46 -2.37 -0.46 1.37
C LEU A 46 -1.53 0.77 1.78
N ARG A 47 -2.12 1.77 2.44
CA ARG A 47 -1.38 2.93 2.98
C ARG A 47 -0.37 2.54 4.05
N ARG A 48 -0.74 1.59 4.92
CA ARG A 48 0.17 1.05 5.95
C ARG A 48 1.32 0.26 5.35
N TYR A 49 1.08 -0.44 4.24
CA TYR A 49 2.14 -1.07 3.46
C TYR A 49 3.11 -0.03 2.86
N GLU A 50 2.62 1.07 2.26
CA GLU A 50 3.50 2.15 1.78
C GLU A 50 4.38 2.72 2.89
N ALA A 51 3.82 2.90 4.09
CA ALA A 51 4.55 3.31 5.29
C ALA A 51 5.54 2.26 5.82
N GLY A 52 5.47 1.02 5.34
CA GLY A 52 6.32 -0.10 5.77
C GLY A 52 5.87 -0.78 7.07
N GLU A 53 4.62 -0.56 7.48
CA GLU A 53 4.04 -1.11 8.71
C GLU A 53 3.47 -2.51 8.52
N LEU A 54 3.15 -2.90 7.28
CA LEU A 54 2.61 -4.20 6.92
C LEU A 54 3.50 -4.89 5.88
N SER A 55 3.50 -6.22 5.92
CA SER A 55 4.00 -7.01 4.80
C SER A 55 3.09 -6.86 3.57
N ARG A 56 3.61 -7.25 2.41
CA ARG A 56 2.84 -7.25 1.16
C ARG A 56 1.65 -8.19 1.26
N GLU A 57 1.86 -9.37 1.84
CA GLU A 57 0.86 -10.41 2.01
C GLU A 57 -0.31 -9.90 2.88
N GLU A 58 -0.02 -9.28 4.02
CA GLU A 58 -1.04 -8.73 4.91
C GLU A 58 -1.84 -7.60 4.26
N ALA A 59 -1.18 -6.71 3.53
CA ALA A 59 -1.85 -5.55 2.96
C ALA A 59 -2.68 -5.85 1.71
N PHE A 60 -2.30 -6.87 0.94
CA PHE A 60 -2.96 -7.21 -0.32
C PHE A 60 -3.98 -8.34 -0.18
N ALA A 61 -4.05 -9.03 0.96
CA ALA A 61 -4.98 -10.14 1.20
C ALA A 61 -6.43 -9.81 0.82
N GLY A 62 -6.91 -8.62 1.19
CA GLY A 62 -8.28 -8.18 0.91
C GLY A 62 -8.57 -7.84 -0.57
N LEU A 63 -7.55 -7.72 -1.43
CA LEU A 63 -7.73 -7.54 -2.87
C LEU A 63 -8.03 -8.86 -3.60
N TYR A 64 -7.68 -9.99 -2.99
CA TYR A 64 -7.83 -11.34 -3.57
C TYR A 64 -9.05 -12.09 -3.05
N GLN A 65 -9.62 -11.65 -1.92
CA GLN A 65 -10.91 -12.11 -1.46
C GLN A 65 -11.95 -11.50 -2.40
N GLY A 66 -12.36 -12.26 -3.42
CA GLY A 66 -13.45 -11.86 -4.30
C GLY A 66 -14.66 -11.46 -3.46
N HIS A 67 -15.30 -10.34 -3.81
CA HIS A 67 -16.67 -10.10 -3.35
C HIS A 67 -17.53 -11.21 -3.94
N ASP A 68 -17.71 -12.32 -3.21
CA ASP A 68 -18.85 -13.21 -3.40
C ASP A 68 -20.09 -12.38 -3.07
N THR A 69 -20.65 -11.73 -4.08
CA THR A 69 -22.03 -11.23 -4.02
C THR A 69 -22.94 -12.43 -4.28
N SER A 70 -23.13 -13.25 -3.25
CA SER A 70 -24.33 -14.07 -3.11
C SER A 70 -25.21 -13.43 -2.06
N GLU A 71 -26.11 -12.55 -2.51
CA GLU A 71 -27.38 -12.22 -1.83
C GLU A 71 -28.50 -12.32 -2.87
#